data_AF-A0A944E363-F1
#
_entry.id   AF-A0A944E363-F1
#
_cell.length_a   1.000
_cell.length_b   1.000
_cell.length_c   1.000
_cell.angle_alpha   90.00
_cell.angle_beta   90.00
_cell.angle_gamma   90.00
#
_symmetry.space_group_name_H-M   'P 1'
#
loop_
_entity.id
_entity.type
_entity.pdbx_description
1 polymer ?
#
loop_
_entity_poly.entity_id
_entity_poly.type
_entity_poly.pdbx_seq_one_letter_code
_entity_poly.pdbx_strand_id
1 'polypeptide(L)'
;MVEAAKRYAESYEGSPAERYIEHRGLAEVASRFKLGYVASAITGHERYTGRLAIPYLRPAGGPAAVATIRFRCIADSCTKSPEGDWLEKEQHEGHGKYLGLPGDPPRIFNTAALITPSPHVGLTEGELDAMAGELAGVPTAGVPGVSAWKPHFAPAFKGFDRTLVFGDGDEAGRNFADKMSTVLENAIPCAMPDGLDVNGFVQKQGVAAFRERVGV
;
A
#
# COMPACT_ATOMS: atom_id res chain seq x y z
N MET A 1 9.92 -16.54 5.05
CA MET A 1 9.54 -15.17 4.60
C MET A 1 10.71 -14.23 4.38
N VAL A 2 11.61 -14.05 5.35
CA VAL A 2 12.75 -13.11 5.20
C VAL A 2 13.61 -13.46 3.98
N GLU A 3 13.92 -14.73 3.79
CA GLU A 3 14.71 -15.19 2.64
C GLU A 3 14.06 -14.83 1.30
N ALA A 4 12.74 -15.07 1.18
CA ALA A 4 11.98 -14.69 0.00
C ALA A 4 12.06 -13.18 -0.26
N ALA A 5 11.86 -12.37 0.79
CA ALA A 5 11.90 -10.92 0.67
C ALA A 5 13.29 -10.41 0.24
N LYS A 6 14.37 -10.97 0.79
CA LYS A 6 15.75 -10.63 0.39
C LYS A 6 15.99 -10.94 -1.09
N ARG A 7 15.70 -12.19 -1.51
CA ARG A 7 15.87 -12.62 -2.90
C ARG A 7 15.07 -11.77 -3.88
N TYR A 8 13.84 -11.41 -3.53
CA TYR A 8 13.01 -10.57 -4.40
C TYR A 8 13.48 -9.12 -4.42
N ALA A 9 13.98 -8.59 -3.31
CA ALA A 9 14.57 -7.25 -3.26
C ALA A 9 15.84 -7.15 -4.14
N GLU A 10 16.68 -8.19 -4.16
CA GLU A 10 17.85 -8.27 -5.06
C GLU A 10 17.48 -8.26 -6.55
N SER A 11 16.23 -8.66 -6.87
CA SER A 11 15.72 -8.67 -8.23
C SER A 11 14.93 -7.41 -8.59
N TYR A 12 14.89 -6.38 -7.73
CA TYR A 12 14.07 -5.18 -7.94
C TYR A 12 14.67 -4.21 -8.95
N GLU A 13 15.96 -3.90 -8.83
CA GLU A 13 16.65 -2.93 -9.69
C GLU A 13 16.68 -3.42 -11.16
N GLY A 14 16.33 -2.53 -12.08
CA GLY A 14 16.18 -2.81 -13.52
C GLY A 14 14.96 -3.66 -13.89
N SER A 15 14.11 -4.02 -12.93
CA SER A 15 12.99 -4.94 -13.15
C SER A 15 11.74 -4.24 -13.71
N PRO A 16 10.74 -5.01 -14.21
CA PRO A 16 9.41 -4.47 -14.47
C PRO A 16 8.73 -3.86 -13.24
N ALA A 17 9.06 -4.33 -12.02
CA ALA A 17 8.47 -3.81 -10.80
C ALA A 17 8.97 -2.40 -10.47
N GLU A 18 10.26 -2.13 -10.68
CA GLU A 18 10.82 -0.78 -10.50
C GLU A 18 10.17 0.21 -11.46
N ARG A 19 10.12 -0.13 -12.76
CA ARG A 19 9.46 0.70 -13.78
C ARG A 19 7.99 0.96 -13.47
N TYR A 20 7.30 -0.03 -12.92
CA TYR A 20 5.92 0.13 -12.45
C TYR A 20 5.83 1.14 -11.30
N ILE A 21 6.69 1.03 -10.29
CA ILE A 21 6.72 1.94 -9.14
C ILE A 21 7.12 3.38 -9.53
N GLU A 22 8.06 3.53 -10.46
CA GLU A 22 8.40 4.81 -11.09
C GLU A 22 7.20 5.42 -11.80
N HIS A 23 6.50 4.63 -12.62
CA HIS A 23 5.29 5.08 -13.29
C HIS A 23 4.20 5.51 -12.30
N ARG A 24 4.08 4.85 -11.13
CA ARG A 24 3.16 5.25 -10.06
C ARG A 24 3.62 6.46 -9.24
N GLY A 25 4.76 7.06 -9.59
CA GLY A 25 5.30 8.24 -8.91
C GLY A 25 5.84 7.95 -7.50
N LEU A 26 6.22 6.70 -7.21
CA LEU A 26 6.60 6.26 -5.87
C LEU A 26 8.09 5.94 -5.72
N ALA A 27 8.91 6.22 -6.74
CA ALA A 27 10.34 5.88 -6.76
C ALA A 27 11.11 6.43 -5.54
N GLU A 28 10.85 7.68 -5.16
CA GLU A 28 11.55 8.35 -4.06
C GLU A 28 11.33 7.67 -2.69
N VAL A 29 10.18 7.04 -2.49
CA VAL A 29 9.82 6.38 -1.21
C VAL A 29 10.03 4.86 -1.24
N ALA A 30 10.17 4.27 -2.43
CA ALA A 30 10.23 2.82 -2.64
C ALA A 30 11.30 2.10 -1.79
N SER A 31 12.47 2.72 -1.65
CA SER A 31 13.61 2.17 -0.91
C SER A 31 13.32 1.92 0.59
N ARG A 32 12.35 2.65 1.16
CA ARG A 32 11.89 2.52 2.56
C ARG A 32 11.09 1.23 2.78
N PHE A 33 10.42 0.74 1.75
CA PHE A 33 9.52 -0.42 1.82
C PHE A 33 10.15 -1.74 1.43
N LYS A 34 11.42 -1.73 0.98
CA LYS A 34 12.16 -2.94 0.56
C LYS A 34 11.38 -3.75 -0.49
N LEU A 35 10.80 -3.05 -1.46
CA LEU A 35 10.07 -3.68 -2.57
C LEU A 35 10.96 -4.67 -3.33
N GLY A 36 10.33 -5.66 -3.92
CA GLY A 36 11.00 -6.71 -4.66
C GLY A 36 10.28 -7.09 -5.94
N TYR A 37 10.91 -7.92 -6.76
CA TYR A 37 10.32 -8.53 -7.94
C TYR A 37 10.52 -10.04 -7.90
N VAL A 38 9.47 -10.80 -8.21
CA VAL A 38 9.55 -12.27 -8.25
C VAL A 38 10.09 -12.72 -9.62
N ALA A 39 11.37 -12.45 -9.89
CA ALA A 39 12.04 -12.90 -11.12
C ALA A 39 12.23 -14.42 -11.14
N SER A 40 12.69 -14.98 -10.02
CA SER A 40 12.88 -16.41 -9.82
C SER A 40 12.27 -16.80 -8.48
N ALA A 41 11.13 -17.49 -8.53
CA ALA A 41 10.40 -17.88 -7.34
C ALA A 41 11.19 -18.90 -6.49
N ILE A 42 11.07 -18.78 -5.17
CA ILE A 42 11.45 -19.86 -4.25
C ILE A 42 10.35 -20.94 -4.26
N THR A 43 10.68 -22.11 -3.73
CA THR A 43 9.71 -23.21 -3.60
C THR A 43 8.43 -22.77 -2.89
N GLY A 44 7.29 -23.05 -3.50
CA GLY A 44 5.95 -22.71 -3.00
C GLY A 44 5.48 -21.30 -3.38
N HIS A 45 6.30 -20.51 -4.08
CA HIS A 45 5.97 -19.16 -4.53
C HIS A 45 5.83 -19.05 -6.07
N GLU A 46 5.82 -20.18 -6.78
CA GLU A 46 5.85 -20.25 -8.25
C GLU A 46 4.71 -19.45 -8.90
N ARG A 47 3.53 -19.46 -8.26
CA ARG A 47 2.34 -18.71 -8.69
C ARG A 47 2.48 -17.19 -8.63
N TYR A 48 3.52 -16.68 -7.98
CA TYR A 48 3.76 -15.23 -7.83
C TYR A 48 4.83 -14.71 -8.80
N THR A 49 5.39 -15.56 -9.65
CA THR A 49 6.40 -15.18 -10.65
C THR A 49 5.91 -14.00 -11.49
N GLY A 50 6.78 -13.03 -11.74
CA GLY A 50 6.48 -11.83 -12.50
C GLY A 50 5.68 -10.76 -11.76
N ARG A 51 5.44 -10.91 -10.44
CA ARG A 51 4.73 -9.93 -9.62
C ARG A 51 5.67 -9.00 -8.86
N LEU A 52 5.17 -7.81 -8.54
CA LEU A 52 5.75 -6.93 -7.53
C LEU A 52 5.56 -7.58 -6.14
N ALA A 53 6.64 -7.73 -5.39
CA ALA A 53 6.65 -8.23 -4.02
C ALA A 53 6.69 -7.05 -3.03
N ILE A 54 5.72 -7.00 -2.12
CA ILE A 54 5.53 -5.94 -1.14
C ILE A 54 5.66 -6.57 0.26
N PRO A 55 6.85 -6.52 0.89
CA PRO A 55 7.04 -7.13 2.19
C PRO A 55 6.39 -6.28 3.30
N TYR A 56 5.80 -6.96 4.28
CA TYR A 56 5.26 -6.31 5.48
C TYR A 56 6.35 -6.33 6.55
N LEU A 57 7.00 -5.19 6.71
CA LEU A 57 8.13 -5.02 7.61
C LEU A 57 7.66 -4.84 9.07
N ARG A 58 8.35 -5.51 9.99
CA ARG A 58 8.13 -5.40 11.43
C ARG A 58 8.91 -4.21 11.98
N PRO A 59 8.30 -3.30 12.76
CA PRO A 59 8.98 -2.08 13.20
C PRO A 59 10.19 -2.35 14.11
N ALA A 60 10.15 -3.46 14.87
CA ALA A 60 11.28 -3.90 15.70
C ALA A 60 12.52 -4.33 14.90
N GLY A 61 12.41 -4.53 13.58
CA GLY A 61 13.52 -4.93 12.72
C GLY A 61 14.06 -6.34 13.01
N GLY A 62 15.38 -6.49 12.88
CA GLY A 62 16.12 -7.71 13.19
C GLY A 62 16.16 -8.76 12.05
N PRO A 63 16.79 -9.92 12.30
CA PRO A 63 17.00 -10.96 11.28
C PRO A 63 15.69 -11.59 10.78
N ALA A 64 14.58 -11.36 11.48
CA ALA A 64 13.26 -11.84 11.12
C ALA A 64 12.28 -10.70 10.76
N ALA A 65 12.75 -9.55 10.28
CA ALA A 65 11.94 -8.33 10.12
C ALA A 65 10.75 -8.39 9.13
N VAL A 66 10.44 -9.53 8.50
CA VAL A 66 9.36 -9.64 7.50
C VAL A 66 8.25 -10.56 8.02
N ALA A 67 7.05 -10.01 8.21
CA ALA A 67 5.88 -10.74 8.70
C ALA A 67 5.17 -11.54 7.59
N THR A 68 5.02 -10.93 6.41
CA THR A 68 4.40 -11.53 5.23
C THR A 68 4.89 -10.80 3.97
N ILE A 69 4.49 -11.27 2.79
CA ILE A 69 4.68 -10.58 1.51
C ILE A 69 3.35 -10.59 0.76
N ARG A 70 2.94 -9.43 0.24
CA ARG A 70 1.85 -9.31 -0.73
C ARG A 70 2.43 -9.23 -2.13
N PHE A 71 1.70 -9.79 -3.09
CA PHE A 71 2.14 -9.89 -4.48
C PHE A 71 1.15 -9.20 -5.40
N ARG A 72 1.58 -8.10 -6.01
CA ARG A 72 0.75 -7.32 -6.93
C ARG A 72 1.02 -7.72 -8.37
N CYS A 73 -0.03 -7.97 -9.14
CA CYS A 73 0.09 -8.16 -10.58
C CYS A 73 0.60 -6.87 -11.24
N ILE A 74 1.61 -7.00 -12.08
CA ILE A 74 2.20 -5.91 -12.88
C ILE A 74 2.44 -6.38 -14.31
N ALA A 75 1.70 -7.39 -14.76
CA ALA A 75 1.81 -7.91 -16.11
C ALA A 75 1.41 -6.81 -17.11
N ASP A 76 2.17 -6.67 -18.19
CA ASP A 76 1.91 -5.65 -19.21
C ASP A 76 0.48 -5.79 -19.78
N SER A 77 -0.05 -7.01 -19.93
CA SER A 77 -1.43 -7.25 -20.35
C SER A 77 -2.51 -6.68 -19.41
N CYS A 78 -2.15 -6.34 -18.17
CA CYS A 78 -3.05 -5.79 -17.16
C CYS A 78 -2.84 -4.28 -16.93
N THR A 79 -1.63 -3.79 -17.17
CA THR A 79 -1.23 -2.43 -16.84
C THR A 79 -0.97 -1.57 -18.05
N LYS A 80 -0.85 -2.15 -19.25
CA LYS A 80 -0.53 -1.44 -20.49
C LYS A 80 -1.49 -1.79 -21.62
N SER A 81 -1.61 -0.89 -22.58
CA SER A 81 -2.29 -1.11 -23.85
C SER A 81 -1.45 -2.02 -24.78
N PRO A 82 -2.04 -2.54 -25.87
CA PRO A 82 -1.29 -3.28 -26.89
C PRO A 82 -0.10 -2.50 -27.49
N GLU A 83 -0.18 -1.17 -27.49
CA GLU A 83 0.85 -0.26 -27.99
C GLU A 83 1.98 -0.02 -26.97
N GLY A 84 1.81 -0.46 -25.71
CA GLY A 84 2.80 -0.35 -24.64
C GLY A 84 2.61 0.85 -23.70
N ASP A 85 1.56 1.64 -23.88
CA ASP A 85 1.24 2.78 -23.00
C ASP A 85 0.57 2.31 -21.71
N TRP A 86 0.83 2.99 -20.59
CA TRP A 86 0.18 2.67 -19.32
C TRP A 86 -1.32 2.97 -19.36
N LEU A 87 -2.14 2.04 -18.88
CA LEU A 87 -3.58 2.22 -18.79
C LEU A 87 -3.95 3.18 -17.67
N GLU A 88 -4.89 4.09 -17.93
CA GLU A 88 -5.49 4.92 -16.88
C GLU A 88 -6.23 4.07 -15.85
N LYS A 89 -6.90 2.99 -16.31
CA LYS A 89 -7.56 2.00 -15.47
C LYS A 89 -7.03 0.61 -15.80
N GLU A 90 -6.29 0.04 -14.85
CA GLU A 90 -5.74 -1.31 -14.98
C GLU A 90 -6.85 -2.38 -15.06
N GLN A 91 -6.57 -3.46 -15.79
CA GLN A 91 -7.52 -4.54 -16.07
C GLN A 91 -6.94 -5.88 -15.58
N HIS A 92 -7.52 -6.44 -14.53
CA HIS A 92 -7.05 -7.70 -13.92
C HIS A 92 -8.11 -8.79 -14.13
N GLU A 93 -8.23 -9.27 -15.36
CA GLU A 93 -9.20 -10.31 -15.71
C GLU A 93 -8.65 -11.72 -15.45
N GLY A 94 -9.49 -12.61 -14.90
CA GLY A 94 -9.13 -14.00 -14.61
C GLY A 94 -8.19 -14.21 -13.42
N HIS A 95 -7.75 -13.15 -12.73
CA HIS A 95 -6.90 -13.26 -11.54
C HIS A 95 -7.00 -12.04 -10.62
N GLY A 96 -6.55 -12.18 -9.37
CA GLY A 96 -6.53 -11.08 -8.40
C GLY A 96 -5.39 -10.08 -8.62
N LYS A 97 -5.73 -8.78 -8.53
CA LYS A 97 -4.78 -7.64 -8.55
C LYS A 97 -3.71 -7.79 -7.47
N TYR A 98 -4.13 -8.08 -6.23
CA TYR A 98 -3.26 -8.39 -5.10
C TYR A 98 -3.47 -9.83 -4.64
N LEU A 99 -2.39 -10.53 -4.35
CA LEU A 99 -2.40 -11.88 -3.78
C LEU A 99 -1.64 -11.90 -2.46
N GLY A 100 -2.17 -12.64 -1.49
CA GLY A 100 -1.46 -13.02 -0.28
C GLY A 100 -0.93 -14.45 -0.35
N LEU A 101 -0.15 -14.81 0.66
CA LEU A 101 0.19 -16.21 0.92
C LEU A 101 -1.04 -16.97 1.42
N PRO A 102 -1.18 -18.26 1.07
CA PRO A 102 -2.26 -19.08 1.60
C PRO A 102 -2.27 -19.07 3.13
N GLY A 103 -3.44 -18.80 3.72
CA GLY A 103 -3.62 -18.75 5.17
C GLY A 103 -3.10 -17.47 5.85
N ASP A 104 -2.55 -16.49 5.12
CA ASP A 104 -2.10 -15.23 5.73
C ASP A 104 -3.33 -14.41 6.21
N PRO A 105 -3.43 -14.11 7.52
CA PRO A 105 -4.54 -13.32 8.02
C PRO A 105 -4.46 -11.87 7.53
N PRO A 106 -5.54 -11.08 7.66
CA PRO A 106 -5.47 -9.64 7.49
C PRO A 106 -4.39 -9.04 8.38
N ARG A 107 -3.63 -8.09 7.84
CA ARG A 107 -2.54 -7.39 8.52
C ARG A 107 -2.53 -5.93 8.11
N ILE A 108 -2.07 -5.08 9.03
CA ILE A 108 -1.76 -3.69 8.73
C ILE A 108 -0.43 -3.63 7.97
N PHE A 109 -0.42 -2.96 6.82
CA PHE A 109 0.77 -2.60 6.07
C PHE A 109 1.41 -1.34 6.65
N ASN A 110 2.73 -1.24 6.53
CA ASN A 110 3.54 -0.13 7.05
C ASN A 110 3.31 0.17 8.55
N THR A 111 3.39 -0.86 9.40
CA THR A 111 3.27 -0.67 10.87
C THR A 111 4.34 0.24 11.47
N ALA A 112 5.38 0.62 10.72
CA ALA A 112 6.33 1.63 11.14
C ALA A 112 5.66 3.01 11.33
N ALA A 113 4.66 3.35 10.51
CA ALA A 113 3.87 4.57 10.67
C ALA A 113 3.22 4.70 12.06
N LEU A 114 2.83 3.56 12.66
CA LEU A 114 2.18 3.49 13.98
C LEU A 114 3.13 3.78 15.15
N ILE A 115 4.44 3.81 14.91
CA ILE A 115 5.45 4.13 15.93
C ILE A 115 6.28 5.36 15.57
N THR A 116 5.99 6.01 14.44
CA THR A 116 6.63 7.28 14.05
C THR A 116 6.12 8.40 14.95
N PRO A 117 6.99 9.18 15.60
CA PRO A 117 6.57 10.32 16.42
C PRO A 117 5.82 11.36 15.57
N SER A 118 4.50 11.45 15.79
CA SER A 118 3.60 12.35 15.07
C SER A 118 2.30 12.50 15.87
N PRO A 119 1.65 13.69 15.89
CA PRO A 119 0.31 13.83 16.45
C PRO A 119 -0.77 13.15 15.59
N HIS A 120 -0.46 12.83 14.34
CA HIS A 120 -1.42 12.22 13.40
C HIS A 120 -0.85 10.99 12.70
N VAL A 121 -1.74 10.10 12.26
CA VAL A 121 -1.40 8.96 11.40
C VAL A 121 -2.44 8.83 10.29
N GLY A 122 -2.00 8.52 9.07
CA GLY A 122 -2.85 8.20 7.94
C GLY A 122 -3.29 6.73 7.94
N LEU A 123 -4.50 6.47 7.47
CA LEU A 123 -5.06 5.13 7.31
C LEU A 123 -5.77 5.01 5.95
N THR A 124 -5.40 4.02 5.14
CA THR A 124 -5.92 3.81 3.77
C THR A 124 -6.17 2.32 3.45
N GLU A 125 -6.84 2.01 2.34
CA GLU A 125 -7.21 0.65 1.91
C GLU A 125 -6.13 -0.10 1.09
N GLY A 126 -5.05 0.59 0.69
CA GLY A 126 -4.05 0.02 -0.22
C GLY A 126 -2.59 0.23 0.22
N GLU A 127 -1.70 -0.68 -0.18
CA GLU A 127 -0.27 -0.54 0.09
C GLU A 127 0.36 0.64 -0.66
N LEU A 128 -0.02 0.86 -1.93
CA LEU A 128 0.52 1.98 -2.73
C LEU A 128 0.03 3.34 -2.22
N ASP A 129 -1.20 3.42 -1.73
CA ASP A 129 -1.76 4.62 -1.12
C ASP A 129 -1.03 4.96 0.18
N ALA A 130 -0.67 3.93 0.97
CA ALA A 130 0.15 4.13 2.16
C ALA A 130 1.55 4.64 1.80
N MET A 131 2.15 4.12 0.72
CA MET A 131 3.42 4.65 0.20
C MET A 131 3.28 6.10 -0.27
N ALA A 132 2.16 6.47 -0.91
CA ALA A 132 1.90 7.84 -1.36
C ALA A 132 1.75 8.82 -0.18
N GLY A 133 1.08 8.41 0.90
CA GLY A 133 1.03 9.18 2.14
C GLY A 133 2.43 9.41 2.74
N GLU A 134 3.25 8.36 2.78
CA GLU A 134 4.64 8.43 3.24
C GLU A 134 5.53 9.30 2.35
N LEU A 135 5.34 9.26 1.03
CA LEU A 135 5.99 10.16 0.08
C LEU A 135 5.60 11.62 0.38
N ALA A 136 4.34 11.85 0.73
CA ALA A 136 3.86 13.15 1.18
C ALA A 136 4.27 13.47 2.62
N GLY A 137 5.11 12.68 3.29
CA GLY A 137 5.58 12.96 4.65
C GLY A 137 4.49 12.80 5.73
N VAL A 138 3.39 12.13 5.41
CA VAL A 138 2.35 11.76 6.37
C VAL A 138 2.55 10.29 6.74
N PRO A 139 2.91 9.95 8.00
CA PRO A 139 3.05 8.56 8.41
C PRO A 139 1.74 7.81 8.15
N THR A 140 1.75 6.81 7.27
CA THR A 140 0.50 6.21 6.76
C THR A 140 0.54 4.69 6.76
N ALA A 141 -0.47 4.06 7.36
CA ALA A 141 -0.66 2.63 7.37
C ALA A 141 -1.77 2.19 6.39
N GLY A 142 -1.62 1.00 5.81
CA GLY A 142 -2.61 0.41 4.91
C GLY A 142 -3.35 -0.77 5.56
N VAL A 143 -4.63 -0.96 5.28
CA VAL A 143 -5.40 -2.15 5.69
C VAL A 143 -6.10 -2.76 4.48
N PRO A 144 -6.29 -4.10 4.42
CA PRO A 144 -6.85 -4.77 3.23
C PRO A 144 -8.38 -4.60 3.12
N GLY A 145 -8.84 -3.35 3.06
CA GLY A 145 -10.23 -2.94 3.01
C GLY A 145 -11.03 -3.16 4.30
N VAL A 146 -12.23 -2.59 4.33
CA VAL A 146 -13.13 -2.62 5.51
C VAL A 146 -13.48 -4.04 5.97
N SER A 147 -13.79 -4.93 5.02
CA SER A 147 -14.28 -6.28 5.33
C SER A 147 -13.23 -7.15 6.03
N ALA A 148 -11.95 -6.81 5.85
CA ALA A 148 -10.83 -7.49 6.49
C ALA A 148 -10.42 -6.86 7.82
N TRP A 149 -11.06 -5.75 8.23
CA TRP A 149 -10.78 -5.08 9.50
C TRP A 149 -10.96 -6.04 10.67
N LYS A 150 -10.03 -5.97 11.64
CA LYS A 150 -10.10 -6.75 12.88
C LYS A 150 -10.16 -5.80 14.07
N PRO A 151 -11.04 -6.05 15.07
CA PRO A 151 -11.15 -5.19 16.25
C PRO A 151 -9.82 -4.90 16.95
N HIS A 152 -8.87 -5.85 16.93
CA HIS A 152 -7.55 -5.68 17.52
C HIS A 152 -6.61 -4.75 16.74
N PHE A 153 -7.00 -4.23 15.58
CA PHE A 153 -6.27 -3.17 14.88
C PHE A 153 -6.49 -1.81 15.52
N ALA A 154 -7.71 -1.53 16.00
CA ALA A 154 -8.08 -0.22 16.52
C ALA A 154 -7.17 0.31 17.65
N PRO A 155 -6.73 -0.50 18.64
CA PRO A 155 -5.84 -0.02 19.70
C PRO A 155 -4.54 0.63 19.20
N ALA A 156 -4.02 0.20 18.03
CA ALA A 156 -2.79 0.74 17.49
C ALA A 156 -2.91 2.21 17.02
N PHE A 157 -4.14 2.71 16.83
CA PHE A 157 -4.42 4.07 16.36
C PHE A 157 -4.85 5.01 17.48
N LYS A 158 -5.11 4.50 18.69
CA LYS A 158 -5.63 5.30 19.82
C LYS A 158 -4.62 6.28 20.44
N GLY A 159 -3.33 6.12 20.15
CA GLY A 159 -2.27 6.98 20.69
C GLY A 159 -2.08 8.31 19.95
N PHE A 160 -2.77 8.51 18.82
CA PHE A 160 -2.67 9.71 17.99
C PHE A 160 -3.83 10.67 18.28
N ASP A 161 -3.60 11.98 18.12
CA ASP A 161 -4.66 12.98 18.23
C ASP A 161 -5.67 12.84 17.09
N ARG A 162 -5.17 12.51 15.89
CA ARG A 162 -5.97 12.34 14.66
C ARG A 162 -5.54 11.10 13.88
N THR A 163 -6.49 10.24 13.56
CA THR A 163 -6.33 9.22 12.51
C THR A 163 -6.95 9.75 11.23
N LEU A 164 -6.14 10.18 10.27
CA LEU A 164 -6.60 10.70 8.98
C LEU A 164 -7.00 9.52 8.08
N VAL A 165 -8.29 9.35 7.84
CA VAL A 165 -8.80 8.20 7.07
C VAL A 165 -8.95 8.60 5.61
N PHE A 166 -8.06 8.09 4.76
CA PHE A 166 -8.05 8.36 3.34
C PHE A 166 -9.02 7.42 2.63
N GLY A 167 -10.18 7.95 2.28
CA GLY A 167 -11.17 7.24 1.45
C GLY A 167 -10.97 7.60 -0.02
N ASP A 168 -10.89 6.59 -0.88
CA ASP A 168 -10.88 6.77 -2.32
C ASP A 168 -12.14 7.51 -2.81
N GLY A 169 -12.04 8.18 -3.95
CA GLY A 169 -13.12 8.94 -4.58
C GLY A 169 -14.23 8.09 -5.19
N ASP A 170 -14.62 6.99 -4.53
CA ASP A 170 -15.67 6.09 -4.96
C ASP A 170 -16.57 5.65 -3.79
N GLU A 171 -17.53 4.76 -4.06
CA GLU A 171 -18.44 4.27 -3.02
C GLU A 171 -17.75 3.40 -1.97
N ALA A 172 -16.74 2.61 -2.37
CA ALA A 172 -15.99 1.77 -1.45
C ALA A 172 -15.18 2.63 -0.47
N GLY A 173 -14.48 3.65 -0.96
CA GLY A 173 -13.71 4.58 -0.15
C GLY A 173 -14.57 5.38 0.83
N ARG A 174 -15.79 5.79 0.44
CA ARG A 174 -16.76 6.41 1.35
C ARG A 174 -17.19 5.46 2.46
N ASN A 175 -17.57 4.23 2.10
CA ASN A 175 -17.94 3.19 3.08
C ASN A 175 -16.78 2.89 4.05
N PHE A 176 -15.54 2.96 3.57
CA PHE A 176 -14.35 2.84 4.40
C PHE A 176 -14.22 3.97 5.41
N ALA A 177 -14.28 5.22 4.96
CA ALA A 177 -14.21 6.38 5.83
C ALA A 177 -15.32 6.37 6.89
N ASP A 178 -16.56 6.08 6.49
CA ASP A 178 -17.70 5.99 7.40
C ASP A 178 -17.50 4.89 8.43
N LYS A 179 -17.08 3.70 8.00
CA LYS A 179 -16.86 2.59 8.93
C LYS A 179 -15.76 2.90 9.93
N MET A 180 -14.61 3.43 9.48
CA MET A 180 -13.50 3.75 10.38
C MET A 180 -13.90 4.84 11.38
N SER A 181 -14.75 5.79 10.98
CA SER A 181 -15.31 6.81 11.88
C SER A 181 -16.18 6.24 12.99
N THR A 182 -16.78 5.06 12.80
CA THR A 182 -17.51 4.36 13.87
C THR A 182 -16.61 3.53 14.81
N VAL A 183 -15.38 3.21 14.37
CA VAL A 183 -14.47 2.30 15.07
C VAL A 183 -13.37 3.05 15.83
N LEU A 184 -12.94 4.18 15.28
CA LEU A 184 -11.85 5.01 15.80
C LEU A 184 -12.42 6.35 16.23
N GLU A 185 -12.42 6.61 17.53
CA GLU A 185 -12.96 7.85 18.12
C GLU A 185 -12.22 9.11 17.64
N ASN A 186 -10.97 8.96 17.21
CA ASN A 186 -10.11 10.02 16.68
C ASN A 186 -10.02 10.04 15.14
N ALA A 187 -10.92 9.34 14.43
CA ALA A 187 -10.91 9.33 12.97
C ALA A 187 -11.38 10.66 12.37
N ILE A 188 -10.63 11.15 11.39
CA ILE A 188 -10.94 12.32 10.57
C ILE A 188 -11.06 11.85 9.11
N PRO A 189 -12.28 11.80 8.54
CA PRO A 189 -12.48 11.47 7.14
C PRO A 189 -11.77 12.47 6.20
N CYS A 190 -10.95 11.96 5.30
CA CYS A 190 -10.22 12.73 4.29
C CYS A 190 -10.47 12.09 2.92
N ALA A 191 -11.61 12.42 2.29
CA ALA A 191 -11.98 11.85 1.01
C ALA A 191 -11.17 12.44 -0.15
N MET A 192 -10.73 11.56 -1.06
CA MET A 192 -10.15 11.95 -2.34
C MET A 192 -11.25 12.43 -3.31
N PRO A 193 -10.91 13.27 -4.31
CA PRO A 193 -11.86 13.64 -5.37
C PRO A 193 -12.34 12.42 -6.16
N ASP A 194 -13.53 12.53 -6.76
CA ASP A 194 -14.15 11.45 -7.52
C ASP A 194 -13.20 10.79 -8.54
N GLY A 195 -13.13 9.46 -8.47
CA GLY A 195 -12.32 8.65 -9.36
C GLY A 195 -10.81 8.63 -9.06
N LEU A 196 -10.35 9.24 -7.96
CA LEU A 196 -8.96 9.18 -7.53
C LEU A 196 -8.79 8.36 -6.26
N ASP A 197 -7.79 7.47 -6.27
CA ASP A 197 -7.16 6.93 -5.06
C ASP A 197 -6.11 7.91 -4.53
N VAL A 198 -5.55 7.64 -3.35
CA VAL A 198 -4.53 8.52 -2.71
C VAL A 198 -3.30 8.63 -3.61
N ASN A 199 -2.81 7.51 -4.15
CA ASN A 199 -1.64 7.51 -5.02
C ASN A 199 -1.87 8.31 -6.30
N GLY A 200 -3.02 8.16 -6.94
CA GLY A 200 -3.41 8.92 -8.13
C GLY A 200 -3.60 10.40 -7.84
N PHE A 201 -4.12 10.78 -6.68
CA PHE A 201 -4.19 12.19 -6.25
C PHE A 201 -2.79 12.78 -6.08
N VAL A 202 -1.91 12.12 -5.32
CA VAL A 202 -0.52 12.57 -5.11
C VAL A 202 0.22 12.67 -6.43
N GLN A 203 0.02 11.73 -7.35
CA GLN A 203 0.66 11.75 -8.66
C GLN A 203 0.17 12.92 -9.52
N LYS A 204 -1.13 13.22 -9.52
CA LYS A 204 -1.72 14.26 -10.38
C LYS A 204 -1.54 15.68 -9.80
N GLN A 205 -1.63 15.85 -8.49
CA GLN A 205 -1.68 17.15 -7.81
C GLN A 205 -0.43 17.46 -6.97
N GLY A 206 0.41 16.45 -6.72
CA GLY A 206 1.61 16.59 -5.93
C GLY A 206 1.40 16.46 -4.42
N VAL A 207 2.50 16.25 -3.70
CA VAL A 207 2.53 16.04 -2.25
C VAL A 207 2.03 17.25 -1.44
N ALA A 208 2.23 18.47 -1.93
CA ALA A 208 1.80 19.69 -1.24
C ALA A 208 0.27 19.81 -1.21
N ALA A 209 -0.38 19.57 -2.35
CA ALA A 209 -1.84 19.56 -2.45
C ALA A 209 -2.45 18.45 -1.60
N PHE A 210 -1.77 17.30 -1.47
CA PHE A 210 -2.21 16.22 -0.59
C PHE A 210 -2.17 16.63 0.88
N ARG A 211 -1.06 17.23 1.34
CA ARG A 211 -0.93 17.75 2.71
C ARG A 211 -2.01 18.77 3.05
N GLU A 212 -2.23 19.74 2.17
CA GLU A 212 -3.29 20.74 2.32
C GLU A 212 -4.67 20.07 2.45
N ARG A 213 -4.98 19.10 1.57
CA ARG A 213 -6.24 18.37 1.60
C ARG A 213 -6.50 17.63 2.91
N VAL A 214 -5.47 17.04 3.50
CA VAL A 214 -5.60 16.25 4.73
C VAL A 214 -5.34 17.08 6.00
N GLY A 215 -5.05 18.37 5.86
CA GLY A 215 -4.92 19.33 6.96
C GLY A 215 -3.65 19.14 7.80
N VAL A 216 -2.52 18.96 7.13
CA VAL A 216 -1.17 18.80 7.73
C VAL A 216 -0.11 19.69 7.06
#